data_AF-A0A699JZR3-F1
#
_entry.id   AF-A0A699JZR3-F1
#
_cell.length_a   1.000
_cell.length_b   1.000
_cell.length_c   1.000
_cell.angle_alpha   90.00
_cell.angle_beta   90.00
_cell.angle_gamma   90.00
#
_symmetry.space_group_name_H-M   'P 1'
#
loop_
_entity.id
_entity.type
_entity.pdbx_description
1 polymer ?
#
loop_
_entity_poly.entity_id
_entity_poly.type
_entity_poly.pdbx_seq_one_letter_code
_entity_poly.pdbx_strand_id
1 'polypeptide(L)'
;MVIYNDLPRKEYERIFMCKIAKENWDTLLITHQGNSQVNDNKIDLLVQQYEQFTISKEESIDNAFARFNTVITSLKALDVGFSSKNYVRKFLRALHPNWRAKVTDIEESKDLTSISLDELIGNLKVYEVIIKNDSEMVKGKKKQNRSLALKAKKESSDEDSSTSDSEDKEYVMAIRDFKKFFKR
;
A
#
# COMPACT_ATOMS: atom_id res chain seq x y z
N MET A 1 0.30 56.10 11.47
CA MET A 1 -0.04 54.67 11.60
C MET A 1 -1.06 54.33 10.51
N VAL A 2 -0.63 54.29 9.25
CA VAL A 2 -1.50 54.19 8.05
C VAL A 2 -2.21 52.83 7.97
N ILE A 3 -1.61 51.81 8.58
CA ILE A 3 -2.04 50.40 8.55
C ILE A 3 -3.43 50.16 9.17
N TYR A 4 -3.91 51.02 10.08
CA TYR A 4 -5.18 50.79 10.78
C TYR A 4 -6.42 51.03 9.92
N ASN A 5 -6.35 51.93 8.93
CA ASN A 5 -7.51 52.29 8.12
C ASN A 5 -7.81 51.28 7.00
N ASP A 6 -6.84 50.43 6.66
CA ASP A 6 -6.96 49.43 5.60
C ASP A 6 -7.27 48.01 6.15
N LEU A 7 -7.31 47.84 7.48
CA LEU A 7 -7.58 46.55 8.12
C LEU A 7 -9.08 46.30 8.31
N PRO A 8 -9.58 45.08 8.02
CA PRO A 8 -10.92 44.68 8.41
C PRO A 8 -11.14 44.85 9.92
N ARG A 9 -12.33 45.28 10.33
CA ARG A 9 -12.68 45.56 11.75
C ARG A 9 -12.24 44.46 12.73
N LYS A 10 -12.34 43.19 12.33
CA LYS A 10 -11.91 42.04 13.15
C LYS A 10 -10.40 42.02 13.42
N GLU A 11 -9.57 42.40 12.46
CA GLU A 11 -8.12 42.46 12.64
C GLU A 11 -7.74 43.71 13.44
N TYR A 12 -8.39 44.84 13.17
CA TYR A 12 -8.24 46.08 13.95
C TYR A 12 -8.49 45.84 15.45
N GLU A 13 -9.63 45.23 15.81
CA GLU A 13 -9.99 44.93 17.20
C GLU A 13 -8.94 44.06 17.90
N ARG A 14 -8.19 43.26 17.15
CA ARG A 14 -7.17 42.34 17.68
C ARG A 14 -5.82 43.03 17.92
N ILE A 15 -5.48 44.05 17.12
CA ILE A 15 -4.22 44.81 17.24
C ILE A 15 -4.41 46.22 17.83
N PHE A 16 -5.63 46.62 18.19
CA PHE A 16 -5.92 47.97 18.73
C PHE A 16 -5.19 48.26 20.05
N MET A 17 -4.91 47.23 20.86
CA MET A 17 -4.20 47.38 22.13
C MET A 17 -2.67 47.39 22.02
N CYS A 18 -2.13 47.05 20.84
CA CYS A 18 -0.69 47.02 20.60
C CYS A 18 -0.17 48.45 20.38
N LYS A 19 0.96 48.78 21.01
CA LYS A 19 1.47 50.16 21.09
C LYS A 19 2.53 50.46 20.05
N ILE A 20 3.21 49.44 19.54
CA ILE A 20 4.27 49.57 18.54
C ILE A 20 3.99 48.71 17.31
N ALA A 21 4.50 49.14 16.16
CA ALA A 21 4.30 48.46 14.88
C ALA A 21 4.76 47.00 14.90
N LYS A 22 5.79 46.67 15.69
CA LYS A 22 6.26 45.30 15.88
C LYS A 22 5.20 44.40 16.54
N GLU A 23 4.56 44.86 17.60
CA GLU A 23 3.50 44.11 18.30
C GLU A 23 2.27 43.89 17.40
N ASN A 24 1.92 44.89 16.59
CA ASN A 24 0.87 44.75 15.56
C ASN A 24 1.24 43.64 14.56
N TRP A 25 2.47 43.69 14.04
CA TRP A 25 2.97 42.70 13.09
C TRP A 25 3.02 41.29 13.68
N ASP A 26 3.58 41.13 14.88
CA ASP A 26 3.67 39.85 15.58
C ASP A 26 2.28 39.27 15.88
N THR A 27 1.31 40.10 16.27
CA THR A 27 -0.08 39.67 16.53
C THR A 27 -0.81 39.25 15.26
N LEU A 28 -0.62 39.97 14.15
CA LEU A 28 -1.15 39.60 12.84
C LEU A 28 -0.51 38.30 12.34
N LEU A 29 0.81 38.15 12.53
CA LEU A 29 1.56 36.93 12.20
C LEU A 29 1.00 35.73 12.96
N ILE A 30 0.83 35.84 14.28
CA ILE A 30 0.24 34.78 15.12
C ILE A 30 -1.20 34.47 14.70
N THR A 31 -1.98 35.49 14.35
CA THR A 31 -3.39 35.34 13.97
C THR A 31 -3.57 34.62 12.65
N HIS A 32 -2.75 34.95 11.65
CA HIS A 32 -2.91 34.43 10.29
C HIS A 32 -2.04 33.21 10.00
N GLN A 33 -0.82 33.16 10.53
CA GLN A 33 0.09 32.03 10.34
C GLN A 33 0.10 31.06 11.52
N GLY A 34 -0.44 31.44 12.69
CA GLY A 34 -0.34 30.66 13.92
C GLY A 34 0.87 31.07 14.78
N ASN A 35 0.88 30.64 16.04
CA ASN A 35 2.06 30.79 16.90
C ASN A 35 3.21 29.92 16.34
N SER A 36 4.43 30.47 16.25
CA SER A 36 5.64 29.75 15.84
C SER A 36 5.72 28.38 16.51
N GLN A 37 5.49 28.29 17.82
CA GLN A 37 5.57 27.03 18.56
C GLN A 37 4.53 25.99 18.11
N VAL A 38 3.32 26.43 17.72
CA VAL A 38 2.27 25.52 17.23
C VAL A 38 2.63 25.02 15.83
N ASN A 39 3.21 25.87 14.99
CA ASN A 39 3.69 25.49 13.66
C ASN A 39 4.87 24.53 13.75
N ASP A 40 5.83 24.80 14.63
CA ASP A 40 6.99 23.93 14.87
C ASP A 40 6.54 22.54 15.33
N ASN A 41 5.63 22.47 16.31
CA ASN A 41 5.05 21.18 16.75
C ASN A 41 4.32 20.43 15.62
N LYS A 42 3.63 21.16 14.73
CA LYS A 42 2.94 20.57 13.57
C LYS A 42 3.93 20.03 12.54
N ILE A 43 5.02 20.76 12.29
CA ILE A 43 6.12 20.30 11.43
C ILE A 43 6.72 19.04 12.03
N ASP A 44 7.06 19.03 13.32
CA ASP A 44 7.66 17.87 13.99
C ASP A 44 6.77 16.63 13.88
N LEU A 45 5.46 16.78 14.10
CA LEU A 45 4.51 15.68 13.96
C LEU A 45 4.45 15.15 12.53
N LEU A 46 4.43 16.03 11.53
CA LEU A 46 4.39 15.63 10.11
C LEU A 46 5.71 14.99 9.67
N VAL A 47 6.85 15.49 10.15
CA VAL A 47 8.18 14.90 9.91
C VAL A 47 8.23 13.51 10.53
N GLN A 48 7.74 13.34 11.76
CA GLN A 48 7.65 12.03 12.40
C GLN A 48 6.76 11.07 11.61
N GLN A 49 5.58 11.52 11.15
CA GLN A 49 4.69 10.71 10.30
C GLN A 49 5.36 10.31 8.99
N TYR A 50 6.12 11.23 8.38
CA TYR A 50 6.91 10.93 7.20
C TYR A 50 7.98 9.88 7.51
N GLU A 51 8.79 10.08 8.55
CA GLU A 51 9.88 9.17 8.94
C GLU A 51 9.41 7.79 9.40
N GLN A 52 8.24 7.70 10.01
CA GLN A 52 7.65 6.44 10.47
C GLN A 52 6.67 5.84 9.45
N PHE A 53 6.59 6.42 8.24
CA PHE A 53 5.68 5.94 7.22
C PHE A 53 5.98 4.49 6.83
N THR A 54 4.96 3.63 6.96
CA THR A 54 4.96 2.22 6.59
C THR A 54 3.69 1.87 5.82
N ILE A 55 3.81 0.86 4.96
CA ILE A 55 2.72 0.32 4.15
C ILE A 55 2.36 -1.06 4.69
N SER A 56 1.09 -1.23 5.07
CA SER A 56 0.60 -2.51 5.60
C SER A 56 0.46 -3.55 4.48
N LYS A 57 0.47 -4.83 4.82
CA LYS A 57 0.40 -5.92 3.81
C LYS A 57 -0.94 -5.94 3.05
N GLU A 58 -2.02 -5.57 3.72
CA GLU A 58 -3.38 -5.54 3.18
C GLU A 58 -3.73 -4.20 2.52
N GLU A 59 -2.83 -3.22 2.61
CA GLU A 59 -3.02 -1.90 2.03
C GLU A 59 -2.56 -1.88 0.58
N SER A 60 -3.39 -1.32 -0.31
CA SER A 60 -3.02 -1.15 -1.71
C SER A 60 -2.00 -0.04 -1.91
N ILE A 61 -1.20 -0.14 -2.98
CA ILE A 61 -0.22 0.89 -3.32
C ILE A 61 -0.90 2.25 -3.55
N ASP A 62 -2.10 2.25 -4.12
CA ASP A 62 -2.93 3.44 -4.30
C ASP A 62 -3.24 4.16 -2.99
N ASN A 63 -3.76 3.42 -2.00
CA ASN A 63 -4.13 3.99 -0.71
C ASN A 63 -2.89 4.48 0.04
N ALA A 64 -1.81 3.71 0.01
CA ALA A 64 -0.53 4.11 0.59
C ALA A 64 0.00 5.40 -0.05
N PHE A 65 -0.05 5.50 -1.38
CA PHE A 65 0.39 6.69 -2.09
C PHE A 65 -0.44 7.92 -1.74
N ALA A 66 -1.76 7.78 -1.64
CA ALA A 66 -2.64 8.89 -1.24
C ALA A 66 -2.29 9.41 0.16
N ARG A 67 -2.08 8.52 1.14
CA ARG A 67 -1.64 8.91 2.50
C ARG A 67 -0.27 9.59 2.47
N PHE A 68 0.69 9.01 1.75
CA PHE A 68 2.03 9.56 1.63
C PHE A 68 2.02 10.97 1.01
N ASN A 69 1.25 11.15 -0.07
CA ASN A 69 1.13 12.43 -0.75
C ASN A 69 0.45 13.50 0.12
N THR A 70 -0.49 13.08 0.98
CA THR A 70 -1.11 13.98 1.97
C THR A 70 -0.08 14.52 2.96
N VAL A 71 0.80 13.66 3.48
CA VAL A 71 1.90 14.08 4.38
C VAL A 71 2.86 15.02 3.66
N ILE A 72 3.27 14.69 2.44
CA ILE A 72 4.19 15.51 1.63
C ILE A 72 3.60 16.89 1.36
N THR A 73 2.33 16.94 0.95
CA THR A 73 1.66 18.20 0.62
C THR A 73 1.48 19.07 1.86
N SER A 74 1.19 18.46 3.01
CA SER A 74 1.09 19.16 4.30
C SER A 74 2.43 19.75 4.75
N LEU A 75 3.54 19.03 4.56
CA LEU A 75 4.88 19.54 4.83
C LEU A 75 5.24 20.70 3.89
N LYS A 76 4.98 20.55 2.59
CA LYS A 76 5.23 21.60 1.60
C LYS A 76 4.45 22.89 1.87
N ALA A 77 3.23 22.77 2.39
CA ALA A 77 2.42 23.91 2.79
C ALA A 77 2.98 24.69 4.00
N LEU A 78 3.93 24.09 4.73
CA LEU A 78 4.67 24.71 5.84
C LEU A 78 6.12 25.04 5.44
N ASP A 79 6.40 25.14 4.14
CA ASP A 79 7.73 25.38 3.56
C ASP A 79 8.79 24.34 3.94
N VAL A 80 8.37 23.16 4.40
CA VAL A 80 9.25 22.01 4.67
C VAL A 80 9.13 21.01 3.53
N GLY A 81 10.23 20.75 2.84
CA GLY A 81 10.26 19.88 1.67
C GLY A 81 11.48 18.99 1.64
N PHE A 82 11.33 17.81 1.03
CA PHE A 82 12.44 16.92 0.72
C PHE A 82 12.63 16.84 -0.80
N SER A 83 13.80 16.39 -1.25
CA SER A 83 14.04 16.17 -2.68
C SER A 83 13.19 15.02 -3.23
N SER A 84 12.89 15.04 -4.53
CA SER A 84 12.18 13.95 -5.22
C SER A 84 12.82 12.58 -4.97
N LYS A 85 14.17 12.52 -4.99
CA LYS A 85 14.95 11.33 -4.67
C LYS A 85 14.68 10.81 -3.25
N ASN A 86 14.49 11.70 -2.28
CA ASN A 86 14.17 11.31 -0.91
C ASN A 86 12.75 10.74 -0.81
N TYR A 87 11.77 11.30 -1.53
CA TYR A 87 10.42 10.74 -1.58
C TYR A 87 10.39 9.33 -2.17
N VAL A 88 11.08 9.10 -3.29
CA VAL A 88 11.22 7.78 -3.93
C VAL A 88 11.84 6.77 -2.97
N ARG A 89 13.01 7.08 -2.40
CA ARG A 89 13.68 6.20 -1.42
C ARG A 89 12.82 5.94 -0.20
N LYS A 90 12.09 6.96 0.28
CA LYS A 90 11.23 6.81 1.45
C LYS A 90 10.07 5.87 1.19
N PHE A 91 9.41 6.00 0.04
CA PHE A 91 8.31 5.13 -0.34
C PHE A 91 8.76 3.68 -0.54
N LEU A 92 9.90 3.45 -1.20
CA LEU A 92 10.49 2.11 -1.36
C LEU A 92 10.78 1.43 -0.01
N ARG A 93 11.35 2.18 0.95
CA ARG A 93 11.65 1.67 2.30
C ARG A 93 10.40 1.41 3.13
N ALA A 94 9.27 2.05 2.82
CA ALA A 94 8.01 1.87 3.52
C ALA A 94 7.26 0.61 3.08
N LEU A 95 7.62 0.02 1.94
CA LEU A 95 6.98 -1.20 1.43
C LEU A 95 7.15 -2.38 2.39
N HIS A 96 6.11 -3.21 2.47
CA HIS A 96 6.14 -4.42 3.29
C HIS A 96 7.29 -5.37 2.86
N PRO A 97 7.93 -6.12 3.77
CA PRO A 97 9.07 -7.00 3.45
C PRO A 97 8.90 -7.98 2.28
N ASN A 98 7.66 -8.34 1.94
CA ASN A 98 7.35 -9.20 0.78
C ASN A 98 7.75 -8.56 -0.56
N TRP A 99 7.95 -7.24 -0.59
CA TRP A 99 8.36 -6.50 -1.79
C TRP A 99 9.87 -6.38 -1.92
N ARG A 100 10.67 -6.91 -0.97
CA ARG A 100 12.13 -6.75 -0.94
C ARG A 100 12.82 -7.12 -2.25
N ALA A 101 12.46 -8.26 -2.85
CA ALA A 101 13.05 -8.69 -4.13
C ALA A 101 12.84 -7.63 -5.21
N LYS A 102 11.61 -7.12 -5.35
CA LYS A 102 11.29 -6.09 -6.33
C LYS A 102 11.97 -4.75 -6.03
N VAL A 103 12.07 -4.38 -4.74
CA VAL A 103 12.79 -3.16 -4.32
C VAL A 103 14.26 -3.25 -4.73
N THR A 104 14.93 -4.37 -4.43
CA THR A 104 16.32 -4.60 -4.83
C THR A 104 16.49 -4.54 -6.35
N ASP A 105 15.63 -5.21 -7.12
CA ASP A 105 15.67 -5.14 -8.58
C ASP A 105 15.55 -3.69 -9.10
N ILE A 106 14.68 -2.86 -8.49
CA ILE A 106 14.52 -1.45 -8.88
C ILE A 106 15.76 -0.64 -8.52
N GLU A 107 16.32 -0.85 -7.33
CA GLU A 107 17.53 -0.17 -6.86
C GLU A 107 18.77 -0.52 -7.70
N GLU A 108 18.84 -1.74 -8.24
CA GLU A 108 19.93 -2.20 -9.10
C GLU A 108 19.75 -1.81 -10.57
N SER A 109 18.51 -1.80 -11.09
CA SER A 109 18.23 -1.58 -12.51
C SER A 109 18.04 -0.12 -12.91
N LYS A 110 17.63 0.76 -11.98
CA LYS A 110 17.31 2.16 -12.26
C LYS A 110 18.07 3.09 -11.33
N ASP A 111 18.57 4.21 -11.87
CA ASP A 111 19.05 5.28 -11.01
C ASP A 111 17.84 5.95 -10.32
N LEU A 112 17.80 5.84 -8.99
CA LEU A 112 16.77 6.47 -8.16
C LEU A 112 16.79 8.00 -8.25
N THR A 113 17.86 8.60 -8.81
CA THR A 113 17.93 10.04 -9.08
C THR A 113 17.10 10.45 -10.29
N SER A 114 16.89 9.56 -11.27
CA SER A 114 16.20 9.87 -12.53
C SER A 114 14.72 9.47 -12.52
N ILE A 115 14.31 8.53 -11.67
CA ILE A 115 12.92 8.08 -11.60
C ILE A 115 12.04 9.08 -10.84
N SER A 116 10.88 9.41 -11.40
CA SER A 116 9.88 10.22 -10.70
C SER A 116 9.08 9.36 -9.71
N LEU A 117 8.48 9.99 -8.70
CA LEU A 117 7.63 9.28 -7.75
C LEU A 117 6.43 8.64 -8.46
N ASP A 118 5.78 9.36 -9.37
CA ASP A 118 4.63 8.86 -10.11
C ASP A 118 4.97 7.66 -10.99
N GLU A 119 6.14 7.66 -11.65
CA GLU A 119 6.61 6.52 -12.43
C GLU A 119 6.87 5.30 -11.53
N LEU A 120 7.48 5.50 -10.36
CA LEU A 120 7.68 4.43 -9.38
C LEU A 120 6.33 3.83 -8.96
N ILE A 121 5.36 4.67 -8.60
CA ILE A 121 4.04 4.22 -8.18
C ILE A 121 3.33 3.44 -9.28
N GLY A 122 3.41 3.89 -10.54
CA GLY A 122 2.88 3.16 -11.68
C GLY A 122 3.48 1.76 -11.81
N ASN A 123 4.80 1.63 -11.70
CA ASN A 123 5.50 0.35 -11.76
C ASN A 123 5.08 -0.59 -10.61
N LEU A 124 4.93 -0.06 -9.39
CA LEU A 124 4.53 -0.83 -8.22
C LEU A 124 3.08 -1.35 -8.32
N LYS A 125 2.15 -0.54 -8.85
CA LYS A 125 0.76 -0.96 -9.08
C LYS A 125 0.65 -2.12 -10.06
N VAL A 126 1.41 -2.08 -11.16
CA VAL A 126 1.44 -3.19 -12.12
C VAL A 126 1.92 -4.47 -11.44
N TYR A 127 2.96 -4.38 -10.61
CA TYR A 127 3.47 -5.52 -9.86
C TYR A 127 2.49 -6.04 -8.79
N GLU A 128 1.73 -5.14 -8.15
CA GLU A 128 0.65 -5.50 -7.22
C GLU A 128 -0.37 -6.45 -7.85
N VAL A 129 -0.80 -6.14 -9.08
CA VAL A 129 -1.76 -6.96 -9.85
C VAL A 129 -1.17 -8.34 -10.18
N ILE A 130 0.11 -8.40 -10.56
CA ILE A 130 0.81 -9.66 -10.87
C ILE A 130 0.85 -10.56 -9.63
N ILE A 131 1.30 -10.04 -8.48
CA ILE A 131 1.35 -10.81 -7.23
C ILE A 131 -0.03 -11.33 -6.83
N LYS A 132 -1.06 -10.49 -6.98
CA LYS A 132 -2.43 -10.86 -6.61
C LYS A 132 -2.93 -12.03 -7.45
N ASN A 133 -2.73 -11.99 -8.77
CA ASN A 133 -3.10 -13.07 -9.69
C ASN A 133 -2.37 -14.38 -9.36
N ASP A 134 -1.06 -14.33 -9.10
CA ASP A 134 -0.27 -15.51 -8.74
C ASP A 134 -0.76 -16.13 -7.42
N SER A 135 -1.14 -15.30 -6.45
CA SER A 135 -1.67 -15.76 -5.17
C SER A 135 -3.01 -16.50 -5.30
N GLU A 136 -3.85 -16.09 -6.25
CA GLU A 136 -5.13 -16.74 -6.56
C GLU A 136 -4.92 -18.08 -7.24
N MET A 137 -3.96 -18.17 -8.17
CA MET A 137 -3.57 -19.43 -8.83
C MET A 137 -3.00 -20.46 -7.84
N VAL A 138 -2.19 -20.03 -6.87
CA VAL A 138 -1.62 -20.92 -5.84
C VAL A 138 -2.69 -21.42 -4.86
N LYS A 139 -3.64 -20.58 -4.46
CA LYS A 139 -4.78 -20.99 -3.61
C LYS A 139 -5.67 -22.03 -4.30
N GLY A 140 -5.85 -21.90 -5.63
CA GLY A 140 -6.57 -22.89 -6.44
C GLY A 140 -5.91 -24.28 -6.42
N LYS A 141 -4.58 -24.34 -6.63
CA LYS A 141 -3.81 -25.61 -6.64
C LYS A 141 -3.72 -26.28 -5.27
N LYS A 142 -3.61 -25.51 -4.18
CA LYS A 142 -3.49 -26.06 -2.81
C LYS A 142 -4.78 -26.74 -2.32
N LYS A 143 -5.94 -26.40 -2.93
CA LYS A 143 -7.22 -27.06 -2.65
C LYS A 143 -7.34 -28.43 -3.33
N GLN A 144 -6.64 -28.65 -4.46
CA GLN A 144 -6.58 -29.94 -5.16
C GLN A 144 -5.56 -30.92 -4.55
N ASN A 145 -4.50 -30.44 -3.90
CA ASN A 145 -3.42 -31.31 -3.40
C ASN A 145 -3.62 -31.88 -1.98
N ARG A 146 -4.81 -31.77 -1.38
CA ARG A 146 -5.05 -32.18 0.03
C ARG A 146 -5.49 -33.64 0.23
N SER A 147 -5.51 -34.48 -0.80
CA SER A 147 -6.05 -35.84 -0.69
C SER A 147 -5.18 -36.89 -1.38
N LEU A 148 -3.98 -37.15 -0.86
CA LEU A 148 -3.26 -38.41 -1.09
C LEU A 148 -2.55 -38.83 0.20
N ALA A 149 -3.30 -39.44 1.11
CA ALA A 149 -2.75 -40.14 2.27
C ALA A 149 -2.42 -41.58 1.85
N LEU A 150 -1.13 -41.89 1.71
CA LEU A 150 -0.63 -43.24 1.45
C LEU A 150 -0.72 -44.05 2.76
N LYS A 151 -1.60 -45.06 2.82
CA LYS A 151 -1.52 -46.09 3.85
C LYS A 151 -0.45 -47.12 3.44
N ALA A 152 0.68 -47.10 4.13
CA ALA A 152 1.65 -48.18 4.06
C ALA A 152 1.07 -49.43 4.72
N LYS A 153 0.95 -50.53 3.96
CA LYS A 153 0.64 -51.86 4.49
C LYS A 153 1.90 -52.70 4.35
N LYS A 154 2.38 -53.23 5.48
CA LYS A 154 3.54 -54.13 5.57
C LYS A 154 3.14 -55.51 5.03
N GLU A 155 4.08 -56.12 4.28
CA GLU A 155 3.97 -57.32 3.45
C GLU A 155 3.55 -58.60 4.18
N SER A 156 2.81 -59.45 3.46
CA SER A 156 3.08 -60.89 3.38
C SER A 156 2.58 -61.42 2.02
N SER A 157 3.18 -62.51 1.57
CA SER A 157 3.50 -62.89 0.20
C SER A 157 2.38 -63.40 -0.72
N ASP A 158 2.81 -63.50 -1.98
CA ASP A 158 2.49 -64.48 -3.02
C ASP A 158 1.40 -64.19 -4.07
N GLU A 159 1.73 -64.72 -5.24
CA GLU A 159 1.43 -64.36 -6.62
C GLU A 159 -0.06 -64.43 -7.00
N ASP A 160 -0.48 -63.56 -7.93
CA ASP A 160 -1.00 -64.00 -9.23
C ASP A 160 -1.45 -62.84 -10.13
N SER A 161 -1.04 -62.96 -11.41
CA SER A 161 -1.86 -62.76 -12.61
C SER A 161 -2.71 -61.49 -12.82
N SER A 162 -2.31 -60.73 -13.84
CA SER A 162 -3.14 -60.14 -14.92
C SER A 162 -4.19 -59.02 -14.63
N THR A 163 -3.91 -57.89 -15.28
CA THR A 163 -4.81 -57.06 -16.13
C THR A 163 -5.93 -56.19 -15.53
N SER A 164 -5.86 -54.92 -15.95
CA SER A 164 -6.95 -54.04 -16.41
C SER A 164 -7.61 -53.06 -15.43
N ASP A 165 -7.49 -51.78 -15.82
CA ASP A 165 -8.46 -50.69 -15.75
C ASP A 165 -9.33 -50.49 -14.51
N SER A 166 -9.16 -49.33 -13.86
CA SER A 166 -10.22 -48.81 -13.00
C SER A 166 -10.29 -47.29 -12.94
N GLU A 167 -10.73 -46.65 -14.03
CA GLU A 167 -11.43 -45.35 -13.96
C GLU A 167 -12.87 -45.40 -14.52
N ASP A 168 -13.44 -46.60 -14.75
CA ASP A 168 -14.73 -46.72 -15.44
C ASP A 168 -15.94 -47.07 -14.56
N LYS A 169 -15.82 -47.07 -13.22
CA LYS A 169 -16.99 -47.42 -12.38
C LYS A 169 -18.07 -46.34 -12.40
N GLU A 170 -17.71 -45.06 -12.44
CA GLU A 170 -18.68 -43.95 -12.42
C GLU A 170 -19.35 -43.73 -13.79
N TYR A 171 -18.56 -43.78 -14.88
CA TYR A 171 -19.08 -43.69 -16.25
C TYR A 171 -19.99 -44.87 -16.62
N VAL A 172 -19.66 -46.10 -16.20
CA VAL A 172 -20.50 -47.29 -16.46
C VAL A 172 -21.84 -47.22 -15.72
N MET A 173 -21.87 -46.63 -14.52
CA MET A 173 -23.12 -46.41 -13.78
C MET A 173 -23.99 -45.34 -14.47
N ALA A 174 -23.40 -44.23 -14.90
CA ALA A 174 -24.12 -43.17 -15.62
C ALA A 174 -24.74 -43.67 -16.94
N ILE A 175 -24.01 -44.48 -17.74
CA ILE A 175 -24.53 -45.07 -18.98
C ILE A 175 -25.66 -46.06 -18.71
N ARG A 176 -25.57 -46.84 -17.63
CA ARG A 176 -26.61 -47.81 -17.22
C ARG A 176 -27.90 -47.11 -16.83
N ASP A 177 -27.81 -45.99 -16.13
CA ASP A 177 -28.98 -45.22 -15.71
C ASP A 177 -29.60 -44.42 -16.87
N PHE A 178 -28.78 -43.95 -17.82
CA PHE A 178 -29.29 -43.29 -19.04
C PHE A 178 -30.07 -44.24 -19.96
N LYS A 179 -29.67 -45.52 -20.06
CA LYS A 179 -30.37 -46.54 -20.87
C LYS A 179 -31.70 -47.00 -20.27
N LYS A 180 -31.90 -46.87 -18.96
CA LYS A 180 -33.20 -47.18 -18.31
C LYS A 180 -34.28 -46.18 -18.69
N PHE A 181 -33.90 -44.96 -19.06
CA PHE A 181 -34.85 -43.88 -19.39
C PHE A 181 -35.55 -44.06 -20.74
N PHE A 182 -34.98 -44.83 -21.67
CA PHE A 182 -35.56 -45.07 -23.01
C PHE A 182 -36.27 -46.43 -23.15
N LYS A 183 -36.49 -47.14 -22.05
CA LYS A 183 -37.31 -48.36 -22.01
C LYS A 183 -38.52 -48.16 -21.10
N ARG A 184 -39.44 -47.31 -21.53
CA ARG A 184 -40.87 -47.47 -21.29
C ARG A 184 -41.67 -46.84 -22.42
#